data_AF-A0A5N5SYA8-F1
#
_entry.id   AF-A0A5N5SYA8-F1
#
_cell.length_a   1.000
_cell.length_b   1.000
_cell.length_c   1.000
_cell.angle_alpha   90.00
_cell.angle_beta   90.00
_cell.angle_gamma   90.00
#
_symmetry.space_group_name_H-M   'P 1'
#
loop_
_entity.id
_entity.type
_entity.pdbx_description
1 polymer ?
#
loop_
_entity_poly.entity_id
_entity_poly.type
_entity_poly.pdbx_seq_one_letter_code
_entity_poly.pdbx_strand_id
1 'polypeptide(L)'
;MRFTCGIYKSPFLSFALLPRIYKDESVFDRVNENNNNNNDDSDSGWKRLKEMYTVNDRGLLSPQFETVFQGMFMSFIGAFVVGGISTSKETYLKFVEENKTTAFISHFDAKRKLQDAMTLSLFRGGWRSGWRLSVLTGSVLTVLFSLEKCKGYTSISDFTVAGALPCGLYNFKRGPKPLISGLFVGGIFGTLAGVFLVPAMKLTGVTLRDIYKMDENHLDVVLEKEEKLLDKKREKLFETILPYKRGDGLAHAEFLNEYESEKKEQTKTDNATKQ
;
A
#
# COMPACT_ATOMS: atom_id res chain seq x y z
N MET A 1 -3.47 -34.34 -12.20
CA MET A 1 -3.84 -32.96 -11.80
C MET A 1 -3.36 -32.73 -10.37
N ARG A 2 -2.24 -32.05 -10.18
CA ARG A 2 -1.70 -31.63 -8.89
C ARG A 2 -1.66 -30.10 -8.89
N PHE A 3 -2.66 -29.48 -8.27
CA PHE A 3 -2.67 -28.04 -8.01
C PHE A 3 -1.80 -27.77 -6.78
N THR A 4 -0.52 -27.48 -6.97
CA THR A 4 0.31 -26.91 -5.91
C THR A 4 0.09 -25.40 -5.89
N CYS A 5 -0.86 -24.99 -5.04
CA CYS A 5 -1.04 -23.62 -4.59
C CYS A 5 0.24 -23.15 -3.89
N GLY A 6 0.92 -22.17 -4.48
CA GLY A 6 2.11 -21.53 -3.91
C GLY A 6 1.77 -20.72 -2.66
N ILE A 7 1.82 -21.41 -1.52
CA ILE A 7 2.35 -20.98 -0.22
C ILE A 7 2.45 -19.45 -0.02
N TYR A 8 1.32 -18.81 0.27
CA TYR A 8 1.24 -17.49 0.93
C TYR A 8 1.49 -17.72 2.44
N LYS A 9 2.75 -17.76 2.87
CA LYS A 9 3.12 -17.92 4.30
C LYS A 9 3.34 -16.54 4.95
N SER A 10 2.38 -16.18 5.79
CA SER A 10 2.41 -15.23 6.93
C SER A 10 3.30 -13.96 6.83
N PRO A 11 2.70 -12.75 6.90
CA PRO A 11 3.43 -11.47 6.79
C PRO A 11 4.40 -11.19 7.94
N PHE A 12 4.21 -11.78 9.11
CA PHE A 12 5.11 -11.58 10.27
C PHE A 12 6.44 -12.33 10.16
N LEU A 13 6.49 -13.43 9.40
CA LEU A 13 7.71 -14.23 9.22
C LEU A 13 8.50 -13.82 7.98
N SER A 14 7.88 -13.09 7.05
CA SER A 14 8.56 -12.49 5.91
C SER A 14 9.57 -11.42 6.35
N PHE A 15 9.25 -10.62 7.37
CA PHE A 15 10.14 -9.55 7.84
C PHE A 15 11.44 -10.07 8.51
N ALA A 16 11.43 -11.29 9.05
CA ALA A 16 12.59 -11.88 9.73
C ALA A 16 13.48 -12.76 8.82
N LEU A 17 12.95 -13.26 7.70
CA LEU A 17 13.66 -14.13 6.75
C LEU A 17 14.11 -13.44 5.45
N LEU A 18 13.73 -12.17 5.26
CA LEU A 18 14.15 -11.35 4.14
C LEU A 18 15.67 -11.08 3.98
N PRO A 19 16.59 -11.27 4.96
CA PRO A 19 18.01 -10.99 4.70
C PRO A 19 18.68 -11.96 3.72
N ARG A 20 18.06 -13.11 3.41
CA ARG A 20 18.77 -14.21 2.71
C ARG A 20 18.48 -14.36 1.22
N ILE A 21 17.40 -13.76 0.70
CA ILE A 21 17.02 -13.88 -0.72
C ILE A 21 17.42 -12.65 -1.54
N TYR A 22 17.69 -11.50 -0.92
CA TYR A 22 17.99 -10.25 -1.63
C TYR A 22 19.47 -9.85 -1.57
N LYS A 23 20.37 -10.82 -1.67
CA LYS A 23 21.81 -10.57 -1.83
C LYS A 23 22.22 -10.91 -3.26
N ASP A 24 21.74 -10.13 -4.22
CA ASP A 24 22.35 -10.10 -5.57
C ASP A 24 23.25 -8.86 -5.64
N GLU A 25 24.52 -9.11 -5.37
CA GLU A 25 25.62 -8.12 -5.30
C GLU A 25 25.77 -7.34 -6.62
N SER A 26 25.34 -7.93 -7.76
CA SER A 26 25.51 -7.37 -9.11
C SER A 26 24.56 -6.22 -9.46
N VAL A 27 23.43 -6.11 -8.74
CA VAL A 27 22.43 -5.06 -8.93
C VAL A 27 22.77 -3.82 -8.08
N PHE A 28 23.44 -4.04 -6.96
CA PHE A 28 23.84 -3.00 -6.01
C PHE A 28 24.91 -2.06 -6.60
N ASP A 29 25.90 -2.60 -7.31
CA ASP A 29 26.97 -1.81 -7.92
C ASP A 29 26.48 -0.87 -9.04
N ARG A 30 25.47 -1.30 -9.82
CA ARG A 30 24.88 -0.47 -10.90
C ARG A 30 24.10 0.74 -10.39
N VAL A 31 23.54 0.65 -9.17
CA VAL A 31 22.79 1.76 -8.57
C VAL A 31 23.72 2.78 -7.91
N ASN A 32 24.87 2.34 -7.40
CA ASN A 32 25.91 3.23 -6.89
C ASN A 32 26.54 4.08 -8.01
N GLU A 33 26.79 3.49 -9.19
CA GLU A 33 27.34 4.21 -10.35
C GLU A 33 26.36 5.27 -10.91
N ASN A 34 25.06 4.94 -10.99
CA ASN A 34 24.04 5.87 -11.46
C ASN A 34 23.74 7.05 -10.50
N ASN A 35 24.09 6.94 -9.21
CA ASN A 35 23.94 8.06 -8.26
C ASN A 35 25.04 9.12 -8.45
N ASN A 36 26.19 8.78 -9.03
CA ASN A 36 27.28 9.74 -9.26
C ASN A 36 27.04 10.61 -10.52
N ASN A 37 26.26 10.12 -11.48
CA ASN A 37 26.02 10.79 -12.76
C ASN A 37 24.75 11.68 -12.79
N ASN A 38 23.91 11.64 -11.74
CA ASN A 38 22.66 12.42 -11.66
C ASN A 38 22.74 13.54 -10.61
N ASN A 39 23.93 14.12 -10.43
CA ASN A 39 24.14 15.29 -9.58
C ASN A 39 23.91 16.62 -10.32
N ASP A 40 23.29 16.57 -11.49
CA ASP A 40 22.87 17.74 -12.25
C ASP A 40 21.36 17.92 -12.08
N ASP A 41 21.00 18.54 -10.96
CA ASP A 41 20.24 19.79 -10.98
C ASP A 41 19.70 20.06 -9.57
N SER A 42 19.96 21.29 -9.13
CA SER A 42 19.42 21.93 -7.93
C SER A 42 17.91 22.21 -8.06
N ASP A 43 17.17 21.28 -8.66
CA ASP A 43 15.73 21.29 -8.70
C ASP A 43 15.20 20.91 -7.32
N SER A 44 14.80 21.96 -6.60
CA SER A 44 14.15 21.98 -5.29
C SER A 44 13.42 20.66 -4.98
N GLY A 45 13.69 20.07 -3.80
CA GLY A 45 13.11 18.78 -3.37
C GLY A 45 11.57 18.69 -3.48
N TRP A 46 10.90 19.84 -3.60
CA TRP A 46 9.49 19.97 -3.98
C TRP A 46 9.13 19.36 -5.35
N LYS A 47 9.99 19.47 -6.38
CA LYS A 47 9.74 18.91 -7.72
C LYS A 47 9.73 17.38 -7.69
N ARG A 48 10.70 16.78 -6.97
CA ARG A 48 10.78 15.32 -6.72
C ARG A 48 9.61 14.79 -5.90
N LEU A 49 9.12 15.60 -4.95
CA LEU A 49 7.93 15.26 -4.18
C LEU A 49 6.68 15.26 -5.08
N LYS A 50 6.54 16.30 -5.91
CA LYS A 50 5.42 16.44 -6.84
C LYS A 50 5.37 15.28 -7.83
N GLU A 51 6.52 14.86 -8.35
CA GLU A 51 6.66 13.71 -9.24
C GLU A 51 6.15 12.39 -8.63
N MET A 52 6.28 12.20 -7.31
CA MET A 52 5.77 11.01 -6.62
C MET A 52 4.24 10.99 -6.50
N TYR A 53 3.59 12.16 -6.45
CA TYR A 53 2.14 12.30 -6.35
C TYR A 53 1.45 12.43 -7.71
N THR A 54 2.21 12.71 -8.78
CA THR A 54 1.68 12.67 -10.14
C THR A 54 1.57 11.22 -10.59
N VAL A 55 0.39 10.87 -11.12
CA VAL A 55 0.20 9.59 -11.81
C VAL A 55 1.03 9.68 -13.09
N ASN A 56 1.95 8.74 -13.28
CA ASN A 56 2.75 8.65 -14.50
C ASN A 56 1.82 8.49 -15.72
N ASP A 57 2.28 8.87 -16.91
CA ASP A 57 1.53 8.80 -18.18
C ASP A 57 0.89 7.43 -18.47
N ARG A 58 1.38 6.37 -17.79
CA ARG A 58 0.90 4.98 -17.87
C ARG A 58 -0.20 4.62 -16.86
N GLY A 59 -0.75 5.58 -16.11
CA GLY A 59 -1.87 5.35 -15.17
C GLY A 59 -1.53 4.54 -13.92
N LEU A 60 -0.25 4.25 -13.69
CA LEU A 60 0.21 3.40 -12.59
C LEU A 60 0.48 4.22 -11.33
N LEU A 61 0.05 3.68 -10.20
CA LEU A 61 0.37 4.20 -8.88
C LEU A 61 1.86 3.98 -8.61
N SER A 62 2.52 4.96 -8.02
CA SER A 62 3.93 4.84 -7.65
C SER A 62 4.13 3.68 -6.65
N PRO A 63 5.22 2.90 -6.72
CA PRO A 63 5.46 1.75 -5.83
C PRO A 63 5.39 2.13 -4.34
N GLN A 64 5.73 3.39 -4.04
CA GLN A 64 5.61 3.91 -2.69
C GLN A 64 4.14 3.96 -2.23
N PHE A 65 3.21 4.34 -3.11
CA PHE A 65 1.78 4.40 -2.80
C PHE A 65 1.13 3.02 -2.67
N GLU A 66 1.58 2.03 -3.45
CA GLU A 66 1.17 0.63 -3.27
C GLU A 66 1.60 0.11 -1.89
N THR A 67 2.84 0.41 -1.47
CA THR A 67 3.34 0.10 -0.13
C THR A 67 2.50 0.78 0.96
N VAL A 68 2.07 2.04 0.75
CA VAL A 68 1.15 2.72 1.66
C VAL A 68 -0.17 1.95 1.77
N PHE A 69 -0.79 1.55 0.67
CA PHE A 69 -2.07 0.83 0.69
C PHE A 69 -1.97 -0.53 1.38
N GLN A 70 -0.92 -1.30 1.08
CA GLN A 70 -0.69 -2.58 1.74
C GLN A 70 -0.52 -2.40 3.25
N GLY A 71 0.24 -1.37 3.66
CA GLY A 71 0.41 -1.00 5.07
C GLY A 71 -0.92 -0.60 5.72
N MET A 72 -1.72 0.22 5.04
CA MET A 72 -3.06 0.63 5.49
C MET A 72 -4.00 -0.55 5.70
N PHE A 73 -3.98 -1.52 4.77
CA PHE A 73 -4.83 -2.72 4.85
C PHE A 73 -4.40 -3.64 6.00
N MET A 74 -3.09 -3.85 6.17
CA MET A 74 -2.56 -4.62 7.31
C MET A 74 -2.89 -3.96 8.64
N SER A 75 -2.72 -2.65 8.76
CA SER A 75 -3.12 -1.91 9.96
C SER A 75 -4.62 -1.94 10.19
N PHE A 76 -5.43 -1.91 9.12
CA PHE A 76 -6.89 -2.04 9.24
C PHE A 76 -7.28 -3.38 9.86
N ILE A 77 -6.77 -4.49 9.32
CA ILE A 77 -7.06 -5.84 9.84
C ILE A 77 -6.59 -5.97 11.30
N GLY A 78 -5.35 -5.53 11.59
CA GLY A 78 -4.82 -5.57 12.96
C GLY A 78 -5.67 -4.77 13.94
N ALA A 79 -6.06 -3.54 13.57
CA ALA A 79 -6.92 -2.69 14.39
C ALA A 79 -8.35 -3.21 14.53
N PHE A 80 -8.87 -3.85 13.49
CA PHE A 80 -10.20 -4.45 13.49
C PHE A 80 -10.26 -5.59 14.51
N VAL A 81 -9.28 -6.48 14.52
CA VAL A 81 -9.21 -7.61 15.47
C VAL A 81 -9.05 -7.10 16.90
N VAL A 82 -8.10 -6.19 17.15
CA VAL A 82 -7.85 -5.66 18.50
C VAL A 82 -9.07 -4.89 19.05
N GLY A 83 -9.68 -4.03 18.23
CA GLY A 83 -10.87 -3.27 18.64
C GLY A 83 -12.12 -4.13 18.78
N GLY A 84 -12.27 -5.16 17.94
CA GLY A 84 -13.32 -6.15 18.08
C GLY A 84 -13.23 -6.87 19.42
N ILE A 85 -12.06 -7.45 19.75
CA ILE A 85 -11.87 -8.20 21.00
C ILE A 85 -12.17 -7.31 22.22
N SER A 86 -11.69 -6.07 22.25
CA SER A 86 -11.97 -5.14 23.37
C SER A 86 -13.46 -4.90 23.56
N THR A 87 -14.18 -4.63 22.46
CA THR A 87 -15.62 -4.30 22.50
C THR A 87 -16.49 -5.53 22.83
N SER A 88 -16.05 -6.72 22.41
CA SER A 88 -16.74 -7.98 22.72
C SER A 88 -16.73 -8.29 24.21
N LYS A 89 -15.61 -8.03 24.90
CA LYS A 89 -15.49 -8.21 26.36
C LYS A 89 -16.44 -7.27 27.11
N GLU A 90 -16.51 -6.00 26.70
CA GLU A 90 -17.43 -5.04 27.33
C GLU A 90 -18.90 -5.45 27.16
N THR A 91 -19.27 -5.95 25.97
CA THR A 91 -20.65 -6.39 25.69
C THR A 91 -21.00 -7.66 26.46
N TYR A 92 -20.05 -8.59 26.61
CA TYR A 92 -20.24 -9.77 27.45
C TYR A 92 -20.51 -9.39 28.91
N LEU A 93 -19.70 -8.49 29.49
CA LEU A 93 -19.89 -8.04 30.87
C LEU A 93 -21.24 -7.36 31.07
N LYS A 94 -21.64 -6.49 30.14
CA LYS A 94 -22.97 -5.84 30.17
C LYS A 94 -24.10 -6.85 30.09
N PHE A 95 -23.98 -7.84 29.20
CA PHE A 95 -24.98 -8.91 29.10
C PHE A 95 -25.11 -9.71 30.39
N VAL A 96 -23.99 -10.03 31.05
CA VAL A 96 -23.99 -10.72 32.35
C VAL A 96 -24.59 -9.84 33.45
N GLU A 97 -24.37 -8.53 33.42
CA GLU A 97 -24.92 -7.59 34.39
C GLU A 97 -26.44 -7.42 34.24
N GLU A 98 -26.93 -7.19 33.02
CA GLU A 98 -28.35 -6.98 32.71
C GLU A 98 -29.20 -8.24 32.97
N ASN A 99 -28.65 -9.42 32.70
CA ASN A 99 -29.35 -10.69 32.87
C ASN A 99 -29.25 -11.30 34.27
N LYS A 100 -28.59 -10.63 35.23
CA LYS A 100 -28.75 -10.98 36.65
C LYS A 100 -30.17 -10.68 37.17
N THR A 101 -30.89 -9.80 36.48
CA THR A 101 -32.23 -9.33 36.86
C THR A 101 -33.39 -10.00 36.13
N THR A 102 -33.14 -10.74 35.04
CA THR A 102 -34.20 -11.36 34.23
C THR A 102 -34.01 -12.88 34.15
N ALA A 103 -35.03 -13.64 34.56
CA ALA A 103 -35.01 -15.10 34.46
C ALA A 103 -35.28 -15.53 33.00
N PHE A 104 -34.28 -16.12 32.34
CA PHE A 104 -34.47 -16.68 31.00
C PHE A 104 -35.36 -17.91 31.05
N ILE A 105 -36.32 -17.99 30.11
CA ILE A 105 -37.25 -19.12 29.95
C ILE A 105 -36.51 -20.41 29.54
N SER A 106 -35.37 -20.30 28.85
CA SER A 106 -34.55 -21.43 28.41
C SER A 106 -33.08 -21.04 28.20
N HIS A 107 -32.16 -21.95 28.55
CA HIS A 107 -30.71 -21.80 28.31
C HIS A 107 -30.34 -21.63 26.83
N PHE A 108 -31.16 -22.13 25.90
CA PHE A 108 -30.89 -22.04 24.47
C PHE A 108 -31.11 -20.62 23.91
N ASP A 109 -32.18 -19.95 24.34
CA ASP A 109 -32.49 -18.57 23.93
C ASP A 109 -31.43 -17.57 24.45
N ALA A 110 -30.95 -17.79 25.68
CA ALA A 110 -29.87 -16.99 26.27
C ALA A 110 -28.55 -17.09 25.47
N LYS A 111 -28.19 -18.29 25.02
CA LYS A 111 -26.97 -18.50 24.20
C LYS A 111 -27.06 -17.81 22.84
N ARG A 112 -28.23 -17.86 22.19
CA ARG A 112 -28.44 -17.24 20.88
C ARG A 112 -28.35 -15.71 20.96
N LYS A 113 -29.02 -15.10 21.94
CA LYS A 113 -28.95 -13.65 22.19
C LYS A 113 -27.54 -13.18 22.51
N LEU A 114 -26.79 -13.97 23.26
CA LEU A 114 -25.39 -13.68 23.58
C LEU A 114 -24.51 -13.73 22.32
N GLN A 115 -24.68 -14.73 21.45
CA GLN A 115 -23.92 -14.86 20.21
C GLN A 115 -24.20 -13.72 19.22
N ASP A 116 -25.47 -13.34 19.06
CA ASP A 116 -25.87 -12.24 18.19
C ASP A 116 -25.30 -10.90 18.71
N ALA A 117 -25.42 -10.64 20.02
CA ALA A 117 -24.86 -9.45 20.65
C ALA A 117 -23.31 -9.41 20.57
N MET A 118 -22.64 -10.54 20.76
CA MET A 118 -21.18 -10.64 20.67
C MET A 118 -20.70 -10.40 19.23
N THR A 119 -21.38 -10.95 18.23
CA THR A 119 -21.02 -10.77 16.81
C THR A 119 -21.22 -9.32 16.37
N LEU A 120 -22.35 -8.71 16.75
CA LEU A 120 -22.64 -7.32 16.41
C LEU A 120 -21.65 -6.34 17.07
N SER A 121 -21.29 -6.61 18.34
CA SER A 121 -20.31 -5.80 19.07
C SER A 121 -18.88 -5.95 18.55
N LEU A 122 -18.48 -7.16 18.15
CA LEU A 122 -17.21 -7.42 17.45
C LEU A 122 -17.11 -6.57 16.18
N PHE A 123 -18.13 -6.63 15.32
CA PHE A 123 -18.12 -5.92 14.05
C PHE A 123 -18.14 -4.40 14.23
N ARG A 124 -19.02 -3.89 15.11
CA ARG A 124 -19.15 -2.46 15.36
C ARG A 124 -17.93 -1.88 16.07
N GLY A 125 -17.31 -2.65 16.97
CA GLY A 125 -16.05 -2.33 17.62
C GLY A 125 -14.89 -2.27 16.62
N GLY A 126 -14.72 -3.35 15.85
CA GLY A 126 -13.66 -3.47 14.86
C GLY A 126 -13.76 -2.44 13.74
N TRP A 127 -14.96 -2.14 13.25
CA TRP A 127 -15.15 -1.13 12.20
C TRP A 127 -14.72 0.26 12.66
N ARG A 128 -15.09 0.66 13.89
CA ARG A 128 -14.75 1.97 14.45
C ARG A 128 -13.25 2.13 14.71
N SER A 129 -12.56 1.11 15.20
CA SER A 129 -11.10 1.16 15.43
C SER A 129 -10.31 1.01 14.13
N GLY A 130 -10.77 0.14 13.22
CA GLY A 130 -10.11 -0.20 11.96
C GLY A 130 -9.87 1.01 11.07
N TRP A 131 -10.93 1.76 10.75
CA TRP A 131 -10.80 2.90 9.83
C TRP A 131 -9.93 4.02 10.42
N ARG A 132 -10.02 4.25 11.74
CA ARG A 132 -9.22 5.29 12.43
C ARG A 132 -7.73 4.97 12.36
N LEU A 133 -7.34 3.72 12.60
CA LEU A 133 -5.93 3.34 12.57
C LEU A 133 -5.40 3.23 11.14
N SER A 134 -6.21 2.76 10.18
CA SER A 134 -5.80 2.67 8.77
C SER A 134 -5.47 4.04 8.19
N VAL A 135 -6.33 5.05 8.41
CA VAL A 135 -6.07 6.44 7.98
C VAL A 135 -4.82 7.00 8.67
N LEU A 136 -4.65 6.71 9.96
CA LEU A 136 -3.47 7.16 10.71
C LEU A 136 -2.18 6.55 10.13
N THR A 137 -2.12 5.24 9.92
CA THR A 137 -0.95 4.59 9.32
C THR A 137 -0.65 5.13 7.94
N GLY A 138 -1.67 5.29 7.08
CA GLY A 138 -1.51 5.86 5.75
C GLY A 138 -0.87 7.25 5.79
N SER A 139 -1.32 8.11 6.71
CA SER A 139 -0.76 9.44 6.89
C SER A 139 0.70 9.44 7.37
N VAL A 140 1.08 8.51 8.26
CA VAL A 140 2.47 8.35 8.73
C VAL A 140 3.40 7.91 7.61
N LEU A 141 3.02 6.88 6.84
CA LEU A 141 3.84 6.40 5.72
C LEU A 141 3.98 7.46 4.62
N THR A 142 2.90 8.19 4.34
CA THR A 142 2.90 9.28 3.36
C THR A 142 3.87 10.40 3.77
N VAL A 143 3.84 10.83 5.03
CA VAL A 143 4.78 11.86 5.54
C VAL A 143 6.22 11.35 5.54
N LEU A 144 6.44 10.08 5.91
CA LEU A 144 7.76 9.47 5.89
C LEU A 144 8.37 9.50 4.48
N PHE A 145 7.67 8.99 3.47
CA PHE A 145 8.17 8.98 2.09
C PHE A 145 8.36 10.38 1.54
N SER A 146 7.51 11.33 1.94
CA SER A 146 7.64 12.73 1.55
C SER A 146 8.94 13.36 2.07
N LEU A 147 9.27 13.11 3.35
CA LEU A 147 10.49 13.64 3.97
C LEU A 147 11.75 13.03 3.34
N GLU A 148 11.72 11.73 3.07
CA GLU A 148 12.84 11.02 2.45
C GLU A 148 13.11 11.51 1.02
N LYS A 149 12.08 11.75 0.22
CA LYS A 149 12.24 12.30 -1.14
C LYS A 149 12.77 13.73 -1.11
N CYS A 150 12.37 14.53 -0.12
CA CYS A 150 12.79 15.92 0.00
C CYS A 150 14.27 16.06 0.41
N LYS A 151 14.75 15.26 1.37
CA LYS A 151 16.14 15.34 1.90
C LYS A 151 17.10 14.41 1.19
N GLY A 152 16.60 13.31 0.68
CA GLY A 152 17.37 12.30 -0.03
C GLY A 152 18.24 11.39 0.83
N TYR A 153 18.23 11.56 2.16
CA TYR A 153 18.80 10.68 3.18
C TYR A 153 17.76 10.47 4.29
N THR A 154 17.76 9.28 4.88
CA THR A 154 16.86 8.94 5.99
C THR A 154 17.61 9.04 7.31
N SER A 155 17.20 9.97 8.17
CA SER A 155 17.76 10.14 9.52
C SER A 155 16.76 9.74 10.62
N ILE A 156 17.25 9.46 11.83
CA ILE A 156 16.40 9.07 12.98
C ILE A 156 15.35 10.15 13.27
N SER A 157 15.70 11.43 13.12
CA SER A 157 14.80 12.55 13.36
C SER A 157 13.65 12.61 12.34
N ASP A 158 13.85 12.13 11.11
CA ASP A 158 12.78 12.10 10.11
C ASP A 158 11.69 11.10 10.51
N PHE A 159 12.04 9.97 11.13
CA PHE A 159 11.07 9.02 11.71
C PHE A 159 10.32 9.62 12.90
N THR A 160 11.01 10.38 13.77
CA THR A 160 10.38 11.07 14.90
C THR A 160 9.35 12.10 14.39
N VAL A 161 9.70 12.88 13.38
CA VAL A 161 8.80 13.89 12.78
C VAL A 161 7.64 13.21 12.05
N ALA A 162 7.89 12.16 11.27
CA ALA A 162 6.86 11.40 10.57
C ALA A 162 5.88 10.70 11.52
N GLY A 163 6.34 10.25 12.69
CA GLY A 163 5.47 9.69 13.74
C GLY A 163 4.69 10.77 14.49
N ALA A 164 5.33 11.88 14.83
CA ALA A 164 4.73 12.95 15.62
C ALA A 164 3.66 13.73 14.83
N LEU A 165 3.98 14.20 13.61
CA LEU A 165 3.12 15.11 12.84
C LEU A 165 1.69 14.57 12.64
N PRO A 166 1.48 13.34 12.14
CA PRO A 166 0.13 12.84 11.86
C PRO A 166 -0.62 12.48 13.16
N CYS A 167 0.09 12.02 14.19
CA CYS A 167 -0.51 11.75 15.50
C CYS A 167 -0.99 13.03 16.20
N GLY A 168 -0.24 14.13 16.07
CA GLY A 168 -0.68 15.45 16.54
C GLY A 168 -1.86 15.97 15.72
N LEU A 169 -1.77 15.89 14.39
CA LEU A 169 -2.79 16.40 13.47
C LEU A 169 -4.14 15.70 13.64
N TYR A 170 -4.13 14.37 13.84
CA TYR A 170 -5.35 13.60 14.09
C TYR A 170 -6.11 14.05 15.34
N ASN A 171 -5.41 14.57 16.35
CA ASN A 171 -5.99 15.03 17.60
C ASN A 171 -6.30 16.54 17.63
N PHE A 172 -5.95 17.29 16.59
CA PHE A 172 -6.11 18.75 16.54
C PHE A 172 -7.56 19.21 16.82
N LYS A 173 -8.55 18.50 16.26
CA LYS A 173 -9.97 18.83 16.45
C LYS A 173 -10.51 18.53 17.86
N ARG A 174 -9.80 17.75 18.68
CA ARG A 174 -10.26 17.34 20.03
C ARG A 174 -9.71 18.24 21.15
N GLY A 175 -8.95 19.27 20.80
CA GLY A 175 -8.39 20.27 21.72
C GLY A 175 -6.88 20.12 21.94
N PRO A 176 -6.26 21.03 22.74
CA PRO A 176 -4.80 21.09 22.90
C PRO A 176 -4.22 19.95 23.74
N LYS A 177 -4.98 19.43 24.71
CA LYS A 177 -4.53 18.31 25.58
C LYS A 177 -4.23 17.02 24.79
N PRO A 178 -5.15 16.49 23.94
CA PRO A 178 -4.86 15.29 23.15
C PRO A 178 -3.86 15.53 22.01
N LEU A 179 -3.66 16.79 21.59
CA LEU A 179 -2.64 17.13 20.61
C LEU A 179 -1.24 16.89 21.16
N ILE A 180 -0.94 17.41 22.36
CA ILE A 180 0.39 17.28 22.98
C ILE A 180 0.67 15.81 23.29
N SER A 181 -0.30 15.07 23.82
CA SER A 181 -0.11 13.64 24.11
C SER A 181 0.06 12.80 22.84
N GLY A 182 -0.68 13.11 21.77
CA GLY A 182 -0.52 12.46 20.46
C GLY A 182 0.86 12.71 19.86
N LEU A 183 1.35 13.94 19.94
CA LEU A 183 2.69 14.31 19.46
C LEU A 183 3.79 13.57 20.24
N PHE A 184 3.63 13.47 21.57
CA PHE A 184 4.59 12.81 22.44
C PHE A 184 4.64 11.29 22.20
N VAL A 185 3.47 10.63 22.16
CA VAL A 185 3.38 9.20 21.86
C VAL A 185 3.90 8.90 20.46
N GLY A 186 3.51 9.69 19.45
CA GLY A 186 3.99 9.53 18.08
C GLY A 186 5.50 9.75 17.95
N GLY A 187 6.05 10.73 18.67
CA GLY A 187 7.49 11.00 18.71
C GLY A 187 8.29 9.87 19.36
N ILE A 188 7.82 9.29 20.46
CA ILE A 188 8.48 8.15 21.12
C ILE A 188 8.47 6.93 20.19
N PHE A 189 7.32 6.57 19.62
CA PHE A 189 7.22 5.42 18.71
C PHE A 189 8.02 5.65 17.42
N GLY A 190 8.00 6.86 16.85
CA GLY A 190 8.80 7.21 15.68
C GLY A 190 10.30 7.12 15.96
N THR A 191 10.75 7.59 17.13
CA THR A 191 12.16 7.49 17.53
C THR A 191 12.57 6.04 17.76
N LEU A 192 11.75 5.23 18.44
CA LEU A 192 12.00 3.79 18.61
C LEU A 192 12.12 3.07 17.27
N ALA A 193 11.23 3.38 16.33
CA ALA A 193 11.29 2.84 14.98
C ALA A 193 12.58 3.26 14.25
N GLY A 194 12.97 4.53 14.33
CA GLY A 194 14.21 5.03 13.72
C GLY A 194 15.46 4.42 14.34
N VAL A 195 15.51 4.28 15.66
CA VAL A 195 16.62 3.64 16.39
C VAL A 195 16.76 2.16 16.03
N PHE A 196 15.66 1.46 15.74
CA PHE A 196 15.71 0.06 15.31
C PHE A 196 16.07 -0.06 13.82
N LEU A 197 15.48 0.78 12.97
CA LEU A 197 15.56 0.64 11.51
C LEU A 197 16.85 1.20 10.91
N VAL A 198 17.38 2.32 11.42
CA VAL A 198 18.60 2.94 10.87
C VAL A 198 19.83 2.04 11.04
N PRO A 199 20.08 1.39 12.20
CA PRO A 199 21.17 0.43 12.34
C PRO A 199 20.97 -0.82 11.47
N ALA A 200 19.72 -1.30 11.34
CA ALA A 200 19.41 -2.42 10.45
C ALA A 200 19.73 -2.11 8.98
N MET A 201 19.46 -0.88 8.53
CA MET A 201 19.89 -0.41 7.21
C MET A 201 21.42 -0.32 7.08
N LYS A 202 22.12 0.19 8.10
CA LYS A 202 23.60 0.24 8.07
C LYS A 202 24.23 -1.14 8.01
N LEU A 203 23.62 -2.17 8.62
CA LEU A 203 24.12 -3.55 8.56
C LEU A 203 23.84 -4.23 7.22
N THR A 204 22.76 -3.86 6.54
CA THR A 204 22.36 -4.43 5.26
C THR A 204 23.00 -3.71 4.06
N GLY A 205 23.52 -2.50 4.26
CA GLY A 205 24.16 -1.70 3.22
C GLY A 205 23.18 -1.09 2.20
N VAL A 206 21.91 -1.49 2.23
CA VAL A 206 20.85 -0.99 1.35
C VAL A 206 20.18 0.23 1.96
N THR A 207 20.11 1.32 1.18
CA THR A 207 19.33 2.50 1.55
C THR A 207 17.89 2.33 1.08
N LEU A 208 16.91 2.93 1.77
CA LEU A 208 15.50 2.88 1.37
C LEU A 208 15.28 3.36 -0.09
N ARG A 209 16.08 4.34 -0.53
CA ARG A 209 16.16 4.80 -1.93
C ARG A 209 16.44 3.66 -2.90
N ASP A 210 17.35 2.76 -2.57
CA ASP A 210 17.75 1.67 -3.44
C ASP A 210 16.58 0.70 -3.56
N ILE A 211 15.95 0.33 -2.44
CA ILE A 211 14.78 -0.56 -2.43
C ILE A 211 13.67 -0.02 -3.33
N TYR A 212 13.35 1.28 -3.26
CA TYR A 212 12.32 1.87 -4.11
C TYR A 212 12.69 1.96 -5.58
N LYS A 213 13.95 2.27 -5.91
CA LYS A 213 14.43 2.29 -7.31
C LYS A 213 14.39 0.89 -7.93
N MET A 214 14.69 -0.14 -7.15
CA MET A 214 14.64 -1.52 -7.62
C MET A 214 13.21 -1.98 -7.86
N ASP A 215 12.28 -1.56 -7.00
CA ASP A 215 10.87 -1.90 -7.13
C ASP A 215 10.22 -1.23 -8.35
N GLU A 216 10.57 0.04 -8.61
CA GLU A 216 10.15 0.77 -9.80
C GLU A 216 10.65 0.10 -11.09
N ASN A 217 11.94 -0.23 -11.16
CA ASN A 217 12.51 -0.96 -12.29
C ASN A 217 11.88 -2.35 -12.47
N HIS A 218 11.56 -3.04 -11.37
CA HIS A 218 10.96 -4.36 -11.42
C HIS A 218 9.51 -4.30 -11.91
N LEU A 219 8.74 -3.29 -11.48
CA LEU A 219 7.40 -3.03 -11.98
C LEU A 219 7.41 -2.76 -13.49
N ASP A 220 8.32 -1.91 -13.98
CA ASP A 220 8.44 -1.63 -15.42
C ASP A 220 8.69 -2.91 -16.24
N VAL A 221 9.57 -3.80 -15.77
CA VAL A 221 9.87 -5.08 -16.43
C VAL A 221 8.69 -6.06 -16.37
N VAL A 222 7.92 -6.06 -15.28
CA VAL A 222 6.72 -6.90 -15.15
C VAL A 222 5.62 -6.42 -16.08
N LEU A 223 5.42 -5.11 -16.19
CA LEU A 223 4.40 -4.50 -17.05
C LEU A 223 4.72 -4.73 -18.53
N GLU A 224 5.98 -4.59 -18.93
CA GLU A 224 6.41 -4.90 -20.30
C GLU A 224 6.13 -6.38 -20.67
N LYS A 225 6.21 -7.30 -19.69
CA LYS A 225 5.83 -8.70 -19.91
C LYS A 225 4.32 -8.86 -20.05
N GLU A 226 3.52 -8.12 -19.29
CA GLU A 226 2.06 -8.17 -19.39
C GLU A 226 1.56 -7.62 -20.73
N GLU A 227 2.12 -6.52 -21.23
CA GLU A 227 1.80 -5.97 -22.55
C GLU A 227 2.14 -6.98 -23.66
N LYS A 228 3.34 -7.58 -23.63
CA LYS A 228 3.73 -8.64 -24.57
C LYS A 228 2.80 -9.85 -24.51
N LEU A 229 2.27 -10.18 -23.33
CA LEU A 229 1.31 -11.27 -23.17
C LEU A 229 -0.08 -10.88 -23.71
N LEU A 230 -0.50 -9.63 -23.57
CA LEU A 230 -1.75 -9.12 -24.12
C LEU A 230 -1.69 -9.03 -25.64
N ASP A 231 -0.59 -8.55 -26.23
CA ASP A 231 -0.37 -8.54 -27.67
C ASP A 231 -0.41 -9.95 -28.25
N LYS A 232 0.29 -10.89 -27.60
CA LYS A 232 0.28 -12.29 -28.02
C LYS A 232 -1.09 -12.95 -27.86
N LYS A 233 -1.90 -12.51 -26.89
CA LYS A 233 -3.31 -12.93 -26.76
C LYS A 233 -4.16 -12.32 -27.87
N ARG A 234 -3.97 -11.04 -28.19
CA ARG A 234 -4.70 -10.34 -29.26
C ARG A 234 -4.37 -10.90 -30.64
N GLU A 235 -3.11 -11.19 -30.92
CA GLU A 235 -2.65 -11.83 -32.15
C GLU A 235 -3.34 -13.20 -32.36
N LYS A 236 -3.33 -14.05 -31.33
CA LYS A 236 -4.04 -15.35 -31.35
C LYS A 236 -5.55 -15.19 -31.51
N LEU A 237 -6.13 -14.18 -30.87
CA LEU A 237 -7.56 -13.90 -30.96
C LEU A 237 -7.92 -13.39 -32.37
N PHE A 238 -7.05 -12.59 -32.98
CA PHE A 238 -7.18 -12.12 -34.37
C PHE A 238 -7.08 -13.29 -35.36
N GLU A 239 -6.08 -14.16 -35.21
CA GLU A 239 -5.96 -15.40 -36.02
C GLU A 239 -7.18 -16.31 -35.89
N THR A 240 -7.81 -16.35 -34.71
CA THR A 240 -9.03 -17.14 -34.48
C THR A 240 -10.28 -16.49 -35.09
N ILE A 241 -10.33 -15.15 -35.19
CA ILE A 241 -11.43 -14.41 -35.83
C ILE A 241 -11.34 -14.43 -37.37
N LEU A 242 -10.13 -14.43 -37.93
CA LEU A 242 -9.90 -14.41 -39.39
C LEU A 242 -10.57 -15.55 -40.19
N PRO A 243 -10.71 -16.81 -39.71
CA PRO A 243 -11.49 -17.83 -40.41
C PRO A 243 -13.01 -17.66 -40.25
N TYR A 244 -13.50 -16.94 -39.24
CA TYR A 244 -14.93 -16.68 -39.02
C TYR A 244 -15.47 -15.58 -39.95
N LYS A 245 -14.64 -14.58 -40.30
CA LYS A 245 -15.00 -13.40 -41.12
C LYS A 245 -14.60 -13.47 -42.61
N ARG A 246 -14.33 -14.66 -43.14
CA ARG A 246 -13.98 -14.85 -44.57
C ARG A 246 -15.18 -14.61 -45.52
N GLY A 247 -16.36 -14.26 -45.00
CA GLY A 247 -17.57 -14.00 -45.79
C GLY A 247 -17.86 -12.53 -46.13
N ASP A 248 -17.24 -11.56 -45.45
CA ASP A 248 -17.61 -10.15 -45.48
C ASP A 248 -16.38 -9.23 -45.66
N GLY A 249 -15.84 -9.20 -46.88
CA GLY A 249 -14.67 -8.40 -47.25
C GLY A 249 -14.81 -6.88 -47.14
N LEU A 250 -15.99 -6.36 -46.77
CA LEU A 250 -16.23 -4.92 -46.61
C LEU A 250 -15.87 -4.41 -45.20
N ALA A 251 -16.10 -5.24 -44.18
CA ALA A 251 -15.93 -4.83 -42.78
C ALA A 251 -14.47 -4.93 -42.28
N HIS A 252 -13.57 -5.46 -43.10
CA HIS A 252 -12.15 -5.61 -42.75
C HIS A 252 -11.36 -4.32 -42.96
N ALA A 253 -11.71 -3.54 -43.98
CA ALA A 253 -11.09 -2.25 -44.28
C ALA A 253 -11.59 -1.14 -43.32
N GLU A 254 -12.86 -1.21 -42.91
CA GLU A 254 -13.45 -0.28 -41.97
C GLU A 254 -12.85 -0.43 -40.57
N PHE A 255 -12.67 -1.66 -40.09
CA PHE A 255 -12.06 -1.92 -38.78
C PHE A 255 -10.54 -1.65 -38.74
N LEU A 256 -9.82 -1.82 -39.86
CA LEU A 256 -8.42 -1.44 -39.96
C LEU A 256 -8.23 0.09 -39.95
N ASN A 257 -9.14 0.83 -40.59
CA ASN A 257 -9.15 2.29 -40.52
C ASN A 257 -9.52 2.79 -39.11
N GLU A 258 -10.45 2.12 -38.44
CA GLU A 258 -10.84 2.47 -37.07
C GLU A 258 -9.70 2.19 -36.08
N TYR A 259 -9.01 1.06 -36.20
CA TYR A 259 -7.81 0.74 -35.40
C TYR A 259 -6.64 1.70 -35.68
N GLU A 260 -6.40 2.08 -36.95
CA GLU A 260 -5.40 3.10 -37.27
C GLU A 260 -5.76 4.49 -36.73
N SER A 261 -7.06 4.81 -36.64
CA SER A 261 -7.53 6.09 -36.11
C SER A 261 -7.32 6.18 -34.59
N GLU A 262 -7.64 5.12 -33.83
CA GLU A 262 -7.42 5.06 -32.39
C GLU A 262 -5.92 5.14 -32.05
N LYS A 263 -5.06 4.49 -32.85
CA LYS A 263 -3.61 4.54 -32.64
C LYS A 263 -3.02 5.93 -32.88
N LYS A 264 -3.54 6.66 -33.88
CA LYS A 264 -3.12 8.05 -34.17
C LYS A 264 -3.64 9.03 -33.11
N GLU A 265 -4.79 8.76 -32.51
CA GLU A 265 -5.37 9.56 -31.44
C GLU A 265 -4.58 9.40 -30.13
N GLN A 266 -4.24 8.15 -29.75
CA GLN A 266 -3.38 7.86 -28.59
C GLN A 266 -2.00 8.52 -28.71
N THR A 267 -1.38 8.44 -29.90
CA THR A 267 -0.09 9.10 -30.18
C THR A 267 -0.17 10.63 -30.12
N LYS A 268 -1.34 11.23 -30.36
CA LYS A 268 -1.54 12.69 -30.24
C LYS A 268 -1.74 13.13 -28.79
N THR A 269 -2.49 12.38 -27.98
CA THR A 269 -2.64 12.64 -26.54
C THR A 269 -1.32 12.51 -25.79
N ASP A 270 -0.46 11.56 -26.16
CA ASP A 270 0.86 11.38 -25.55
C ASP A 270 1.83 12.52 -25.86
N ASN A 271 1.67 13.17 -27.03
CA ASN A 271 2.50 14.31 -27.44
C ASN A 271 1.96 15.67 -26.94
N ALA A 272 0.65 15.79 -26.70
CA ALA A 272 0.04 17.00 -26.15
C ALA A 272 0.24 17.14 -24.64
N THR A 273 0.48 16.04 -23.92
CA THR A 273 0.70 16.02 -22.47
C THR A 273 2.17 16.27 -22.08
N LYS A 274 3.08 16.29 -23.08
CA LYS A 274 4.52 16.58 -22.93
C LYS A 274 4.91 18.06 -23.20
N GLN A 275 3.95 18.96 -23.38
CA GLN A 275 4.18 20.42 -23.50
C GLN A 275 3.73 21.17 -22.25
#